data_AF-A0A7V4CGX6-F1
#
_entry.id   AF-A0A7V4CGX6-F1
#
_cell.length_a   1.000
_cell.length_b   1.000
_cell.length_c   1.000
_cell.angle_alpha   90.00
_cell.angle_beta   90.00
_cell.angle_gamma   90.00
#
_symmetry.space_group_name_H-M   'P 1'
#
loop_
_entity.id
_entity.type
_entity.pdbx_description
1 polymer ?
#
loop_
_entity_poly.entity_id
_entity_poly.type
_entity_poly.pdbx_seq_one_letter_code
_entity_poly.pdbx_strand_id
1 'polypeptide(L)'
;RERVIKKTFTNPHFLFATDIFSRINVYPLLKKYPLMEYLRIKELKKGIIVGNPIMYHFLLNKVSSSLGKYPYQMLIPEKEIIYPIKNKKEIQMVPIISSFIGGDIVSEILYTNLYKKRSFSLLIDLGTNGEIVLGNREKIFASSCAAGPAFEERFHYYGSRIISYLADLIKEGIVDKSGKLKRKNPYFSQKDIRELQLAKSAIASGIIILSKISGIPLFQIENVYLTGNFGSKIDIEDLYTIGILPKEIKSRIFFSPDLPLKGAIKILKENSLMKECLTIAEKTETFFLPEIKEFPQIFVNQIPFP
;
A
#
# COMPACT_ATOMS: atom_id res chain seq x y z
N ARG A 1 14.45 -19.97 23.22
CA ARG A 1 14.21 -18.69 22.51
C ARG A 1 13.94 -19.01 21.05
N GLU A 2 12.77 -18.65 20.52
CA GLU A 2 12.51 -18.79 19.07
C GLU A 2 13.51 -17.94 18.29
N ARG A 3 14.28 -18.56 17.39
CA ARG A 3 15.21 -17.84 16.52
C ARG A 3 14.42 -17.27 15.35
N VAL A 4 14.07 -15.98 15.41
CA VAL A 4 13.45 -15.28 14.28
C VAL A 4 14.54 -14.97 13.26
N ILE A 5 14.43 -15.52 12.05
CA ILE A 5 15.33 -15.23 10.94
C ILE A 5 14.53 -14.45 9.89
N LYS A 6 14.87 -13.16 9.70
CA LYS A 6 14.33 -12.35 8.59
C LYS A 6 15.22 -12.56 7.37
N LYS A 7 14.63 -12.95 6.25
CA LYS A 7 15.28 -13.01 4.93
C LYS A 7 14.50 -12.14 3.96
N THR A 8 15.21 -11.30 3.23
CA THR A 8 14.66 -10.46 2.17
C THR A 8 15.36 -10.83 0.87
N PHE A 9 14.61 -10.91 -0.22
CA PHE A 9 15.13 -11.20 -1.56
C PHE A 9 14.22 -10.53 -2.59
N THR A 10 14.78 -10.23 -3.76
CA THR A 10 14.02 -9.69 -4.88
C THR A 10 13.10 -10.75 -5.46
N ASN A 11 11.86 -10.37 -5.79
CA ASN A 11 10.94 -11.26 -6.50
C ASN A 11 11.58 -11.71 -7.82
N PRO A 12 11.77 -13.03 -8.08
CA PRO A 12 12.45 -13.51 -9.28
C PRO A 12 11.74 -13.12 -10.58
N HIS A 13 10.43 -12.84 -10.54
CA HIS A 13 9.68 -12.35 -11.71
C HIS A 13 10.13 -10.96 -12.16
N PHE A 14 10.84 -10.21 -11.31
CA PHE A 14 11.45 -8.92 -11.65
C PHE A 14 12.38 -9.01 -12.87
N LEU A 15 13.03 -10.16 -13.08
CA LEU A 15 13.93 -10.39 -14.23
C LEU A 15 13.21 -10.35 -15.59
N PHE A 16 11.89 -10.53 -15.60
CA PHE A 16 11.08 -10.56 -16.83
C PHE A 16 10.24 -9.30 -17.01
N ALA A 17 9.84 -8.66 -15.91
CA ALA A 17 9.04 -7.44 -15.91
C ALA A 17 9.09 -6.74 -14.55
N THR A 18 9.23 -5.41 -14.60
CA THR A 18 9.44 -4.58 -13.40
C THR A 18 8.15 -4.32 -12.63
N ASP A 19 7.04 -4.06 -13.31
CA ASP A 19 5.73 -3.77 -12.69
C ASP A 19 4.69 -4.89 -12.91
N ILE A 20 3.57 -4.77 -12.18
CA ILE A 20 2.49 -5.77 -12.18
C ILE A 20 1.86 -5.95 -13.57
N PHE A 21 1.58 -4.87 -14.30
CA PHE A 21 0.91 -4.95 -15.60
C PHE A 21 1.83 -5.59 -16.64
N SER A 22 3.10 -5.20 -16.65
CA SER A 22 4.11 -5.81 -17.50
C SER A 22 4.25 -7.32 -17.20
N ARG A 23 4.20 -7.73 -15.92
CA ARG A 23 4.22 -9.15 -15.53
C ARG A 23 3.00 -9.92 -16.05
N ILE A 24 1.80 -9.32 -16.02
CA ILE A 24 0.59 -9.94 -16.56
C ILE A 24 0.76 -10.22 -18.06
N ASN A 25 1.32 -9.26 -18.81
CA ASN A 25 1.54 -9.39 -20.25
C ASN A 25 2.53 -10.52 -20.60
N VAL A 26 3.56 -10.73 -19.78
CA VAL A 26 4.57 -11.79 -19.99
C VAL A 26 4.26 -13.09 -19.23
N TYR A 27 3.06 -13.23 -18.66
CA TYR A 27 2.68 -14.41 -17.87
C TYR A 27 2.89 -15.77 -18.55
N PRO A 28 2.67 -15.95 -19.88
CA PRO A 28 2.95 -17.23 -20.54
C PRO A 28 4.39 -17.72 -20.37
N LEU A 29 5.34 -16.81 -20.15
CA LEU A 29 6.72 -17.12 -19.79
C LEU A 29 6.88 -17.35 -18.28
N LEU A 30 6.33 -16.44 -17.45
CA LEU A 30 6.45 -16.51 -15.99
C LEU A 30 5.85 -17.78 -15.38
N LYS A 31 4.79 -18.35 -15.96
CA LYS A 31 4.19 -19.61 -15.47
C LYS A 31 5.14 -20.81 -15.50
N LYS A 32 6.24 -20.73 -16.26
CA LYS A 32 7.31 -21.74 -16.27
C LYS A 32 8.24 -21.65 -15.04
N TYR A 33 8.17 -20.54 -14.30
CA TYR A 33 8.94 -20.25 -13.10
C TYR A 33 8.00 -19.90 -11.95
N PRO A 34 7.23 -20.86 -11.43
CA PRO A 34 6.19 -20.59 -10.43
C PRO A 34 6.79 -20.12 -9.11
N LEU A 35 6.26 -19.01 -8.56
CA LEU A 35 6.73 -18.45 -7.28
C LEU A 35 6.64 -19.46 -6.13
N MET A 36 5.63 -20.32 -6.13
CA MET A 36 5.43 -21.32 -5.08
C MET A 36 6.61 -22.30 -4.94
N GLU A 37 7.27 -22.64 -6.05
CA GLU A 37 8.44 -23.53 -6.07
C GLU A 37 9.71 -22.77 -5.66
N TYR A 38 9.93 -21.59 -6.24
CA TYR A 38 11.06 -20.73 -5.88
C TYR A 38 11.09 -20.40 -4.38
N LEU A 39 9.93 -20.08 -3.81
CA LEU A 39 9.75 -19.78 -2.40
C LEU A 39 9.72 -21.02 -1.50
N ARG A 40 9.76 -22.22 -2.08
CA ARG A 40 9.73 -23.51 -1.37
C ARG A 40 8.56 -23.62 -0.38
N ILE A 41 7.41 -23.01 -0.72
CA ILE A 41 6.23 -22.92 0.18
C ILE A 41 5.76 -24.32 0.61
N LYS A 42 5.85 -25.30 -0.30
CA LYS A 42 5.44 -26.69 -0.04
C LYS A 42 6.22 -27.34 1.13
N GLU A 43 7.45 -26.88 1.37
CA GLU A 43 8.31 -27.41 2.43
C GLU A 43 8.02 -26.84 3.83
N LEU A 44 7.29 -25.72 3.91
CA LEU A 44 6.95 -25.09 5.19
C LEU A 44 6.02 -25.98 6.00
N LYS A 45 6.21 -26.10 7.32
CA LYS A 45 5.26 -26.84 8.18
C LYS A 45 3.96 -26.07 8.39
N LYS A 46 4.09 -24.76 8.64
CA LYS A 46 3.01 -23.78 8.84
C LYS A 46 3.45 -22.46 8.20
N GLY A 47 2.51 -21.66 7.70
CA GLY A 47 2.84 -20.37 7.10
C GLY A 47 1.64 -19.45 6.92
N ILE A 48 1.86 -18.15 7.09
CA ILE A 48 0.91 -17.11 6.71
C ILE A 48 1.52 -16.33 5.56
N ILE A 49 0.74 -16.16 4.49
CA ILE A 49 1.11 -15.41 3.30
C ILE A 49 0.22 -14.17 3.25
N VAL A 50 0.86 -13.02 3.05
CA VAL A 50 0.20 -11.71 2.88
C VAL A 50 0.75 -11.05 1.62
N GLY A 51 -0.07 -10.24 0.97
CA GLY A 51 0.30 -9.51 -0.22
C GLY A 51 -0.92 -9.03 -1.00
N ASN A 52 -0.65 -8.17 -1.97
CA ASN A 52 -1.68 -7.62 -2.83
C ASN A 52 -2.35 -8.73 -3.68
N PRO A 53 -3.57 -8.48 -4.18
CA PRO A 53 -4.36 -9.50 -4.88
C PRO A 53 -3.62 -10.08 -6.09
N ILE A 54 -2.88 -9.26 -6.83
CA ILE A 54 -2.19 -9.72 -8.04
C ILE A 54 -1.03 -10.66 -7.69
N MET A 55 -0.29 -10.39 -6.62
CA MET A 55 0.78 -11.28 -6.15
C MET A 55 0.23 -12.64 -5.70
N TYR A 56 -0.99 -12.69 -5.16
CA TYR A 56 -1.66 -13.97 -4.88
C TYR A 56 -1.97 -14.75 -6.16
N HIS A 57 -2.45 -14.08 -7.22
CA HIS A 57 -2.69 -14.72 -8.51
C HIS A 57 -1.41 -15.31 -9.11
N PHE A 58 -0.29 -14.58 -9.04
CA PHE A 58 1.02 -15.10 -9.47
C PHE A 58 1.49 -16.29 -8.62
N LEU A 59 1.33 -16.22 -7.30
CA LEU A 59 1.70 -17.32 -6.41
C LEU A 59 0.92 -18.60 -6.71
N LEU A 60 -0.37 -18.46 -6.99
CA LEU A 60 -1.29 -19.57 -7.27
C LEU A 60 -1.29 -20.02 -8.74
N ASN A 61 -0.48 -19.38 -9.60
CA ASN A 61 -0.44 -19.62 -11.04
C ASN A 61 -1.83 -19.48 -11.70
N LYS A 62 -2.61 -18.49 -11.25
CA LYS A 62 -3.94 -18.14 -11.74
C LYS A 62 -3.91 -16.72 -12.31
N VAL A 63 -3.25 -16.50 -13.42
CA VAL A 63 -3.13 -15.15 -14.03
C VAL A 63 -3.77 -15.15 -15.42
N SER A 64 -4.48 -14.06 -15.72
CA SER A 64 -5.07 -13.78 -17.03
C SER A 64 -4.98 -12.28 -17.34
N SER A 65 -5.26 -11.90 -18.58
CA SER A 65 -5.32 -10.49 -18.98
C SER A 65 -6.45 -9.71 -18.30
N SER A 66 -7.46 -10.37 -17.72
CA SER A 66 -8.56 -9.68 -17.02
C SER A 66 -8.09 -8.94 -15.77
N LEU A 67 -6.98 -9.37 -15.16
CA LEU A 67 -6.38 -8.71 -14.00
C LEU A 67 -5.80 -7.33 -14.32
N GLY A 68 -5.41 -7.10 -15.58
CA GLY A 68 -4.81 -5.85 -16.04
C GLY A 68 -5.75 -4.96 -16.85
N LYS A 69 -7.02 -5.35 -17.00
CA LYS A 69 -8.00 -4.64 -17.83
C LYS A 69 -9.29 -4.45 -17.06
N TYR A 70 -9.80 -3.22 -17.06
CA TYR A 70 -11.12 -2.91 -16.51
C TYR A 70 -12.19 -3.89 -17.07
N PRO A 71 -13.03 -4.51 -16.22
CA PRO A 71 -13.30 -4.23 -14.80
C PRO A 71 -12.42 -4.98 -13.78
N TYR A 72 -11.20 -5.38 -14.15
CA TYR A 72 -10.20 -6.00 -13.26
C TYR A 72 -10.66 -7.31 -12.61
N GLN A 73 -11.32 -8.17 -13.39
CA GLN A 73 -11.93 -9.40 -12.91
C GLN A 73 -10.89 -10.39 -12.36
N MET A 74 -11.09 -10.83 -11.12
CA MET A 74 -10.22 -11.77 -10.41
C MET A 74 -10.56 -13.24 -10.69
N LEU A 75 -9.57 -14.11 -10.45
CA LEU A 75 -9.65 -15.57 -10.59
C LEU A 75 -9.53 -16.31 -9.26
N ILE A 76 -9.48 -15.57 -8.16
CA ILE A 76 -9.46 -16.07 -6.78
C ILE A 76 -10.59 -15.39 -6.00
N PRO A 77 -11.16 -16.07 -4.97
CA PRO A 77 -12.27 -15.51 -4.22
C PRO A 77 -11.85 -14.32 -3.37
N GLU A 78 -12.76 -13.35 -3.25
CA GLU A 78 -12.69 -12.25 -2.29
C GLU A 78 -13.21 -12.71 -0.93
N LYS A 79 -12.71 -12.10 0.15
CA LYS A 79 -13.25 -12.27 1.51
C LYS A 79 -13.28 -13.74 1.97
N GLU A 80 -12.34 -14.54 1.47
CA GLU A 80 -12.19 -15.95 1.81
C GLU A 80 -10.74 -16.27 2.18
N ILE A 81 -10.55 -17.23 3.11
CA ILE A 81 -9.22 -17.76 3.42
C ILE A 81 -8.81 -18.68 2.28
N ILE A 82 -7.72 -18.34 1.60
CA ILE A 82 -7.18 -19.15 0.52
C ILE A 82 -6.10 -20.08 1.06
N TYR A 83 -6.20 -21.36 0.72
CA TYR A 83 -5.19 -22.36 1.00
C TYR A 83 -4.37 -22.60 -0.27
N PRO A 84 -3.12 -22.12 -0.35
CA PRO A 84 -2.29 -22.27 -1.56
C PRO A 84 -2.00 -23.74 -1.89
N ILE A 85 -2.12 -24.63 -0.91
CA ILE A 85 -1.94 -26.06 -1.07
C ILE A 85 -3.17 -26.76 -0.49
N LYS A 86 -4.01 -27.35 -1.35
CA LYS A 86 -5.33 -27.93 -1.01
C LYS A 86 -5.29 -28.89 0.19
N ASN A 87 -4.23 -29.69 0.30
CA ASN A 87 -4.09 -30.72 1.34
C ASN A 87 -3.25 -30.25 2.55
N LYS A 88 -2.95 -28.95 2.67
CA LYS A 88 -2.08 -28.40 3.73
C LYS A 88 -2.63 -27.08 4.30
N LYS A 89 -3.66 -27.20 5.14
CA LYS A 89 -4.39 -26.07 5.74
C LYS A 89 -3.58 -25.22 6.73
N GLU A 90 -2.41 -25.70 7.15
CA GLU A 90 -1.45 -24.96 7.99
C GLU A 90 -0.73 -23.83 7.24
N ILE A 91 -0.84 -23.80 5.91
CA ILE A 91 -0.37 -22.69 5.09
C ILE A 91 -1.59 -21.96 4.57
N GLN A 92 -1.71 -20.69 4.92
CA GLN A 92 -2.89 -19.87 4.67
C GLN A 92 -2.49 -18.53 4.07
N MET A 93 -3.35 -18.00 3.21
CA MET A 93 -3.25 -16.65 2.68
C MET A 93 -4.32 -15.80 3.37
N VAL A 94 -3.93 -14.63 3.87
CA VAL A 94 -4.87 -13.67 4.48
C VAL A 94 -5.88 -13.22 3.40
N PRO A 95 -7.19 -13.15 3.69
CA PRO A 95 -8.21 -12.80 2.70
C PRO A 95 -7.92 -11.46 2.02
N ILE A 96 -8.25 -11.38 0.73
CA ILE A 96 -8.27 -10.14 -0.02
C ILE A 96 -9.65 -9.48 0.08
N ILE A 97 -9.73 -8.16 -0.12
CA ILE A 97 -10.98 -7.40 -0.01
C ILE A 97 -11.56 -7.12 -1.40
N SER A 98 -10.71 -6.76 -2.36
CA SER A 98 -11.08 -6.45 -3.75
C SER A 98 -9.89 -6.66 -4.69
N SER A 99 -10.03 -6.31 -5.98
CA SER A 99 -8.95 -6.38 -6.98
C SER A 99 -7.73 -5.52 -6.68
N PHE A 100 -7.88 -4.49 -5.83
CA PHE A 100 -6.80 -3.56 -5.48
C PHE A 100 -6.40 -3.59 -4.01
N ILE A 101 -7.22 -4.19 -3.13
CA ILE A 101 -6.96 -4.22 -1.68
C ILE A 101 -6.76 -5.67 -1.23
N GLY A 102 -5.52 -5.99 -0.84
CA GLY A 102 -5.08 -7.35 -0.57
C GLY A 102 -5.00 -7.76 0.88
N GLY A 103 -4.42 -8.94 1.10
CA GLY A 103 -4.21 -9.51 2.43
C GLY A 103 -3.07 -8.82 3.19
N ASP A 104 -2.18 -8.11 2.50
CA ASP A 104 -1.27 -7.14 3.10
C ASP A 104 -2.05 -6.09 3.89
N ILE A 105 -2.95 -5.34 3.27
CA ILE A 105 -3.73 -4.29 3.95
C ILE A 105 -4.58 -4.85 5.09
N VAL A 106 -5.21 -6.01 4.91
CA VAL A 106 -5.95 -6.68 6.00
C VAL A 106 -5.04 -6.98 7.19
N SER A 107 -3.82 -7.44 6.95
CA SER A 107 -2.86 -7.73 8.01
C SER A 107 -2.37 -6.47 8.73
N GLU A 108 -2.29 -5.33 8.03
CA GLU A 108 -1.94 -4.04 8.63
C GLU A 108 -3.07 -3.49 9.49
N ILE A 109 -4.32 -3.55 9.01
CA ILE A 109 -5.52 -3.19 9.78
C ILE A 109 -5.56 -4.03 11.08
N LEU A 110 -5.30 -5.34 10.97
CA LEU A 110 -5.24 -6.24 12.13
C LEU A 110 -4.12 -5.85 13.11
N TYR A 111 -2.93 -5.52 12.61
CA TYR A 111 -1.79 -5.20 13.46
C TYR A 111 -2.00 -3.89 14.23
N THR A 112 -2.53 -2.85 13.57
CA THR A 112 -2.79 -1.53 14.17
C THR A 112 -3.98 -1.53 15.13
N ASN A 113 -4.83 -2.54 15.07
CA ASN A 113 -6.11 -2.63 15.77
C ASN A 113 -7.07 -1.47 15.45
N LEU A 114 -6.94 -0.81 14.28
CA LEU A 114 -7.82 0.32 13.94
C LEU A 114 -9.31 -0.09 13.91
N TYR A 115 -9.59 -1.30 13.46
CA TYR A 115 -10.92 -1.94 13.43
C TYR A 115 -11.49 -2.27 14.83
N LYS A 116 -10.76 -1.99 15.91
CA LYS A 116 -11.22 -2.13 17.31
C LYS A 116 -11.39 -0.79 18.01
N LYS A 117 -10.90 0.31 17.43
CA LYS A 117 -10.92 1.65 18.05
C LYS A 117 -12.27 2.32 17.89
N ARG A 118 -12.65 3.14 18.86
CA ARG A 118 -13.78 4.07 18.74
C ARG A 118 -13.43 5.26 17.85
N SER A 119 -12.22 5.79 18.03
CA SER A 119 -11.73 6.92 17.25
C SER A 119 -11.39 6.55 15.81
N PHE A 120 -11.52 7.54 14.93
CA PHE A 120 -11.17 7.38 13.52
C PHE A 120 -9.66 7.33 13.36
N SER A 121 -9.23 6.38 12.55
CA SER A 121 -7.84 6.15 12.22
C SER A 121 -7.68 6.15 10.71
N LEU A 122 -6.57 6.73 10.26
CA LEU A 122 -6.09 6.66 8.90
C LEU A 122 -4.90 5.70 8.86
N LEU A 123 -4.86 4.83 7.88
CA LEU A 123 -3.70 4.02 7.55
C LEU A 123 -3.31 4.36 6.11
N ILE A 124 -2.01 4.54 5.88
CA ILE A 124 -1.44 4.80 4.56
C ILE A 124 -0.28 3.83 4.36
N ASP A 125 -0.48 2.86 3.48
CA ASP A 125 0.60 2.06 2.92
C ASP A 125 1.17 2.83 1.74
N LEU A 126 2.32 3.44 1.97
CA LEU A 126 3.06 4.14 0.93
C LEU A 126 3.84 3.10 0.09
N GLY A 127 3.18 2.06 -0.39
CA GLY A 127 3.72 1.12 -1.34
C GLY A 127 3.69 1.69 -2.77
N THR A 128 4.14 0.89 -3.74
CA THR A 128 3.99 1.16 -5.19
C THR A 128 2.54 1.51 -5.57
N ASN A 129 1.57 0.95 -4.85
CA ASN A 129 0.13 1.08 -5.09
C ASN A 129 -0.58 2.08 -4.15
N GLY A 130 0.14 2.73 -3.23
CA GLY A 130 -0.40 3.76 -2.34
C GLY A 130 -1.77 3.45 -1.74
N GLU A 131 -1.90 2.44 -0.89
CA GLU A 131 -3.17 2.08 -0.28
C GLU A 131 -3.52 2.97 0.93
N ILE A 132 -4.80 3.33 1.04
CA ILE A 132 -5.32 4.17 2.11
C ILE A 132 -6.51 3.46 2.74
N VAL A 133 -6.54 3.43 4.07
CA VAL A 133 -7.67 2.93 4.85
C VAL A 133 -8.11 3.98 5.86
N LEU A 134 -9.39 4.34 5.86
CA LEU A 134 -9.99 5.26 6.82
C LEU A 134 -11.12 4.55 7.56
N GLY A 135 -11.12 4.58 8.88
CA GLY A 135 -12.23 4.00 9.64
C GLY A 135 -11.96 3.77 11.11
N ASN A 136 -12.81 2.96 11.71
CA ASN A 136 -12.78 2.57 13.12
C ASN A 136 -13.44 1.19 13.30
N ARG A 137 -13.91 0.86 14.50
CA ARG A 137 -14.62 -0.40 14.80
C ARG A 137 -15.97 -0.59 14.10
N GLU A 138 -16.59 0.51 13.68
CA GLU A 138 -17.96 0.50 13.13
C GLU A 138 -17.91 0.31 11.62
N LYS A 139 -17.04 1.04 10.93
CA LYS A 139 -16.90 0.96 9.48
C LYS A 139 -15.48 1.24 9.02
N ILE A 140 -15.09 0.62 7.91
CA ILE A 140 -13.76 0.72 7.30
C ILE A 140 -13.94 1.01 5.81
N PHE A 141 -13.24 2.01 5.32
CA PHE A 141 -13.21 2.43 3.92
C PHE A 141 -11.78 2.31 3.41
N ALA A 142 -11.58 1.72 2.24
CA ALA A 142 -10.26 1.53 1.67
C ALA A 142 -10.21 1.91 0.19
N SER A 143 -9.04 2.35 -0.26
CA SER A 143 -8.78 2.61 -1.67
C SER A 143 -7.30 2.47 -1.99
N SER A 144 -6.99 2.13 -3.25
CA SER A 144 -5.62 2.14 -3.77
C SER A 144 -5.44 3.38 -4.63
N CYS A 145 -4.31 4.05 -4.44
CA CYS A 145 -3.93 5.24 -5.17
C CYS A 145 -2.82 4.88 -6.14
N ALA A 146 -2.95 5.21 -7.43
CA ALA A 146 -1.86 5.03 -8.39
C ALA A 146 -0.69 6.02 -8.14
N ALA A 147 -0.04 5.94 -6.98
CA ALA A 147 1.07 6.77 -6.55
C ALA A 147 2.36 6.43 -7.32
N GLY A 148 2.48 5.18 -7.78
CA GLY A 148 3.63 4.69 -8.51
C GLY A 148 4.87 4.55 -7.62
N PRO A 149 6.02 4.12 -8.18
CA PRO A 149 7.23 3.81 -7.42
C PRO A 149 8.03 5.06 -7.03
N ALA A 150 7.44 6.26 -7.09
CA ALA A 150 8.14 7.53 -6.91
C ALA A 150 8.86 7.63 -5.57
N PHE A 151 8.34 6.96 -4.54
CA PHE A 151 8.94 6.96 -3.22
C PHE A 151 9.80 5.70 -2.94
N GLU A 152 9.61 4.57 -3.64
CA GLU A 152 10.19 3.27 -3.27
C GLU A 152 11.47 2.87 -4.04
N GLU A 153 11.56 3.10 -5.36
CA GLU A 153 12.55 2.37 -6.18
C GLU A 153 13.35 3.22 -7.18
N ARG A 154 12.82 4.34 -7.69
CA ARG A 154 13.50 5.11 -8.75
C ARG A 154 14.69 5.93 -8.28
N PHE A 155 14.73 6.29 -7.01
CA PHE A 155 15.78 7.10 -6.43
C PHE A 155 16.72 6.20 -5.66
N HIS A 156 17.64 5.55 -6.39
CA HIS A 156 18.61 4.52 -5.97
C HIS A 156 19.43 4.79 -4.69
N TYR A 157 19.22 5.91 -3.98
CA TYR A 157 20.05 6.37 -2.88
C TYR A 157 19.30 6.86 -1.62
N TYR A 158 17.96 7.05 -1.63
CA TYR A 158 17.34 7.88 -0.58
C TYR A 158 16.13 7.36 0.18
N GLY A 159 15.32 6.41 -0.34
CA GLY A 159 14.17 5.91 0.42
C GLY A 159 13.29 7.05 0.99
N SER A 160 12.94 7.05 2.29
CA SER A 160 12.16 8.13 2.93
C SER A 160 12.85 9.48 2.91
N ARG A 161 14.18 9.53 2.78
CA ARG A 161 14.94 10.79 2.76
C ARG A 161 14.57 11.65 1.56
N ILE A 162 13.93 11.06 0.54
CA ILE A 162 13.39 11.80 -0.60
C ILE A 162 12.32 12.81 -0.19
N ILE A 163 11.48 12.44 0.78
CA ILE A 163 10.41 13.28 1.32
C ILE A 163 11.04 14.48 2.04
N SER A 164 11.99 14.22 2.93
CA SER A 164 12.70 15.27 3.66
C SER A 164 13.50 16.18 2.74
N TYR A 165 14.21 15.61 1.77
CA TYR A 165 14.98 16.40 0.82
C TYR A 165 14.07 17.30 -0.02
N LEU A 166 12.95 16.76 -0.52
CA LEU A 166 11.97 17.57 -1.24
C LEU A 166 11.37 18.67 -0.35
N ALA A 167 11.05 18.36 0.91
CA ALA A 167 10.56 19.34 1.87
C ALA A 167 11.56 20.48 2.08
N ASP A 168 12.85 20.18 2.23
CA ASP A 168 13.90 21.18 2.37
C ASP A 168 14.02 22.06 1.12
N LEU A 169 13.96 21.49 -0.09
CA LEU A 169 13.97 22.28 -1.32
C LEU A 169 12.78 23.22 -1.46
N ILE A 170 11.61 22.82 -0.93
CA ILE A 170 10.41 23.68 -0.89
C ILE A 170 10.60 24.79 0.15
N LYS A 171 11.09 24.46 1.36
CA LYS A 171 11.36 25.44 2.44
C LYS A 171 12.39 26.48 2.01
N GLU A 172 13.43 26.08 1.30
CA GLU A 172 14.47 26.97 0.75
C GLU A 172 14.02 27.73 -0.52
N GLY A 173 12.81 27.45 -1.03
CA GLY A 173 12.27 28.08 -2.22
C GLY A 173 12.99 27.73 -3.52
N ILE A 174 13.79 26.65 -3.53
CA ILE A 174 14.45 26.07 -4.71
C ILE A 174 13.42 25.40 -5.61
N VAL A 175 12.44 24.75 -5.00
CA VAL A 175 11.22 24.26 -5.65
C VAL A 175 10.09 25.20 -5.25
N ASP A 176 9.41 25.81 -6.22
CA ASP A 176 8.23 26.62 -5.91
C ASP A 176 6.96 25.78 -5.75
N LYS A 177 5.85 26.43 -5.37
CA LYS A 177 4.55 25.76 -5.17
C LYS A 177 4.05 25.02 -6.41
N SER A 178 4.40 25.46 -7.62
CA SER A 178 4.02 24.75 -8.84
C SER A 178 4.83 23.48 -9.08
N GLY A 179 5.92 23.30 -8.33
CA GLY A 179 6.91 22.24 -8.52
C GLY A 179 8.04 22.61 -9.47
N LYS A 180 8.17 23.88 -9.87
CA LYS A 180 9.25 24.32 -10.74
C LYS A 180 10.55 24.39 -9.95
N LEU A 181 11.57 23.71 -10.47
CA LEU A 181 12.92 23.76 -9.95
C LEU A 181 13.62 25.03 -10.47
N LYS A 182 13.91 25.98 -9.59
CA LYS A 182 14.45 27.31 -9.97
C LYS A 182 15.92 27.30 -10.38
N ARG A 183 16.69 26.31 -9.93
CA ARG A 183 18.11 26.13 -10.24
C ARG A 183 18.45 24.65 -10.34
N LYS A 184 19.50 24.32 -11.07
CA LYS A 184 19.97 22.93 -11.22
C LYS A 184 20.22 22.31 -9.84
N ASN A 185 19.73 21.09 -9.64
CA ASN A 185 19.92 20.32 -8.42
C ASN A 185 20.65 19.01 -8.76
N PRO A 186 21.64 18.57 -7.95
CA PRO A 186 22.40 17.36 -8.24
C PRO A 186 21.61 16.05 -8.03
N TYR A 187 20.52 16.09 -7.26
CA TYR A 187 19.76 14.89 -6.88
C TYR A 187 18.36 14.82 -7.52
N PHE A 188 17.77 15.96 -7.89
CA PHE A 188 16.48 16.01 -8.57
C PHE A 188 16.53 16.73 -9.91
N SER A 189 15.95 16.08 -10.91
CA SER A 189 15.50 16.71 -12.15
C SER A 189 14.09 17.29 -12.00
N GLN A 190 13.69 18.14 -12.94
CA GLN A 190 12.31 18.63 -13.00
C GLN A 190 11.28 17.49 -13.18
N LYS A 191 11.67 16.41 -13.87
CA LYS A 191 10.84 15.22 -14.06
C LYS A 191 10.61 14.49 -12.73
N ASP A 192 11.63 14.39 -11.90
CA ASP A 192 11.54 13.74 -10.59
C ASP A 192 10.59 14.48 -9.66
N ILE A 193 10.69 15.81 -9.61
CA ILE A 193 9.74 16.66 -8.86
C ILE A 193 8.32 16.42 -9.36
N ARG A 194 8.12 16.30 -10.68
CA ARG A 194 6.80 16.05 -11.25
C ARG A 194 6.24 14.68 -10.86
N GLU A 195 7.07 13.64 -10.84
CA GLU A 195 6.66 12.29 -10.42
C GLU A 195 6.27 12.27 -8.93
N LEU A 196 7.05 12.94 -8.07
CA LEU A 196 6.73 13.08 -6.64
C LEU A 196 5.44 13.88 -6.41
N GLN A 197 5.21 14.94 -7.20
CA GLN A 197 3.94 15.66 -7.18
C GLN A 197 2.77 14.74 -7.49
N LEU A 198 2.83 13.98 -8.59
CA LEU A 198 1.73 13.08 -8.96
C LEU A 198 1.49 12.02 -7.88
N ALA A 199 2.55 11.46 -7.30
CA ALA A 199 2.47 10.45 -6.26
C ALA A 199 1.81 11.00 -4.98
N LYS A 200 2.30 12.15 -4.46
CA LYS A 200 1.70 12.77 -3.27
C LYS A 200 0.26 13.23 -3.52
N SER A 201 -0.06 13.69 -4.72
CA SER A 201 -1.42 14.11 -5.08
C SER A 201 -2.38 12.93 -5.10
N ALA A 202 -1.94 11.77 -5.57
CA ALA A 202 -2.76 10.55 -5.57
C ALA A 202 -3.14 10.19 -4.13
N ILE A 203 -2.17 10.18 -3.22
CA ILE A 203 -2.38 9.85 -1.81
C ILE A 203 -3.29 10.90 -1.14
N ALA A 204 -2.94 12.18 -1.21
CA ALA A 204 -3.72 13.26 -0.57
C ALA A 204 -5.17 13.29 -1.07
N SER A 205 -5.39 13.04 -2.37
CA SER A 205 -6.73 12.96 -2.95
C SER A 205 -7.51 11.76 -2.45
N GLY A 206 -6.88 10.60 -2.33
CA GLY A 206 -7.50 9.42 -1.76
C GLY A 206 -7.94 9.66 -0.30
N ILE A 207 -7.12 10.32 0.52
CA ILE A 207 -7.49 10.72 1.88
C ILE A 207 -8.72 11.62 1.87
N ILE A 208 -8.70 12.68 1.05
CA ILE A 208 -9.81 13.65 0.97
C ILE A 208 -11.11 12.99 0.48
N ILE A 209 -11.01 12.09 -0.51
CA ILE A 209 -12.17 11.40 -1.06
C ILE A 209 -12.75 10.40 -0.06
N LEU A 210 -11.92 9.60 0.60
CA LEU A 210 -12.41 8.69 1.64
C LEU A 210 -13.05 9.46 2.79
N SER A 211 -12.49 10.62 3.18
CA SER A 211 -13.12 11.52 4.16
C SER A 211 -14.51 11.99 3.69
N LYS A 212 -14.65 12.43 2.44
CA LYS A 212 -15.94 12.85 1.87
C LYS A 212 -16.96 11.71 1.80
N ILE A 213 -16.57 10.56 1.26
CA ILE A 213 -17.46 9.40 1.08
C ILE A 213 -17.92 8.83 2.42
N SER A 214 -17.02 8.78 3.41
CA SER A 214 -17.34 8.25 4.74
C SER A 214 -18.10 9.24 5.62
N GLY A 215 -18.13 10.53 5.26
CA GLY A 215 -18.64 11.60 6.12
C GLY A 215 -17.75 11.88 7.34
N ILE A 216 -16.53 11.33 7.41
CA ILE A 216 -15.59 11.52 8.51
C ILE A 216 -14.73 12.74 8.20
N PRO A 217 -14.86 13.86 8.93
CA PRO A 217 -14.03 15.05 8.70
C PRO A 217 -12.56 14.77 9.04
N LEU A 218 -11.64 15.32 8.23
CA LEU A 218 -10.19 15.14 8.41
C LEU A 218 -9.69 15.49 9.82
N PHE A 219 -10.26 16.52 10.45
CA PHE A 219 -9.89 16.95 11.80
C PHE A 219 -10.34 15.98 12.91
N GLN A 220 -11.24 15.03 12.62
CA GLN A 220 -11.67 13.97 13.56
C GLN A 220 -10.78 12.73 13.51
N ILE A 221 -9.82 12.67 12.57
CA ILE A 221 -8.86 11.58 12.52
C ILE A 221 -7.89 11.76 13.70
N GLU A 222 -7.85 10.79 14.61
CA GLU A 222 -7.01 10.88 15.82
C GLU A 222 -5.67 10.16 15.67
N ASN A 223 -5.62 9.13 14.83
CA ASN A 223 -4.42 8.30 14.64
C ASN A 223 -4.13 8.13 13.15
N VAL A 224 -2.86 8.30 12.77
CA VAL A 224 -2.37 8.02 11.41
C VAL A 224 -1.30 6.94 11.51
N TYR A 225 -1.48 5.83 10.80
CA TYR A 225 -0.50 4.75 10.68
C TYR A 225 0.14 4.80 9.29
N LEU A 226 1.46 4.93 9.24
CA LEU A 226 2.25 5.00 8.02
C LEU A 226 3.14 3.76 7.93
N THR A 227 3.16 3.16 6.75
CA THR A 227 3.94 1.95 6.43
C THR A 227 4.45 2.04 4.99
N GLY A 228 5.31 1.10 4.60
CA GLY A 228 6.00 1.08 3.32
C GLY A 228 7.52 1.06 3.47
N ASN A 229 8.19 0.58 2.41
CA ASN A 229 9.60 0.18 2.48
C ASN A 229 10.57 1.36 2.25
N PHE A 230 10.43 2.41 3.06
CA PHE A 230 11.19 3.64 2.86
C PHE A 230 12.58 3.66 3.47
N GLY A 231 12.88 2.85 4.48
CA GLY A 231 14.18 2.86 5.14
C GLY A 231 14.53 4.21 5.78
N SER A 232 14.62 4.26 7.11
CA SER A 232 14.79 5.46 7.96
C SER A 232 13.50 6.18 8.37
N LYS A 233 13.60 6.94 9.46
CA LYS A 233 12.51 7.66 10.12
C LYS A 233 12.08 8.84 9.24
N ILE A 234 10.81 8.88 8.84
CA ILE A 234 10.20 10.03 8.15
C ILE A 234 9.96 11.14 9.17
N ASP A 235 10.33 12.38 8.85
CA ASP A 235 9.89 13.54 9.62
C ASP A 235 8.41 13.82 9.31
N ILE A 236 7.62 13.95 10.36
CA ILE A 236 6.19 14.18 10.28
C ILE A 236 5.88 15.52 9.62
N GLU A 237 6.66 16.57 9.92
CA GLU A 237 6.45 17.91 9.35
C GLU A 237 6.71 17.93 7.84
N ASP A 238 7.59 17.07 7.36
CA ASP A 238 7.87 16.97 5.93
C ASP A 238 6.67 16.42 5.16
N LEU A 239 5.88 15.50 5.75
CA LEU A 239 4.65 14.99 5.14
C LEU A 239 3.62 16.09 4.89
N TYR A 240 3.49 17.04 5.82
CA TYR A 240 2.64 18.21 5.67
C TYR A 240 3.25 19.23 4.71
N THR A 241 4.57 19.41 4.76
CA THR A 241 5.30 20.35 3.89
C THR A 241 5.14 19.98 2.42
N ILE A 242 5.25 18.69 2.07
CA ILE A 242 5.07 18.24 0.68
C ILE A 242 3.60 18.01 0.32
N GLY A 243 2.71 17.98 1.31
CA GLY A 243 1.27 17.78 1.13
C GLY A 243 0.87 16.34 0.81
N ILE A 244 1.54 15.35 1.40
CA ILE A 244 1.00 13.97 1.47
C ILE A 244 -0.15 13.93 2.47
N LEU A 245 0.04 14.55 3.64
CA LEU A 245 -1.00 14.67 4.66
C LEU A 245 -1.68 16.05 4.56
N PRO A 246 -3.01 16.10 4.45
CA PRO A 246 -3.76 17.34 4.59
C PRO A 246 -3.51 18.02 5.94
N LYS A 247 -3.37 19.36 5.94
CA LYS A 247 -3.04 20.16 7.14
C LYS A 247 -4.12 20.12 8.22
N GLU A 248 -5.34 19.74 7.85
CA GLU A 248 -6.49 19.56 8.75
C GLU A 248 -6.31 18.37 9.68
N ILE A 249 -5.47 17.39 9.32
CA ILE A 249 -5.19 16.20 10.12
C ILE A 249 -4.17 16.55 11.20
N LYS A 250 -4.62 16.71 12.44
CA LYS A 250 -3.78 16.96 13.63
C LYS A 250 -3.70 15.72 14.54
N SER A 251 -3.27 14.61 13.95
CA SER A 251 -3.32 13.29 14.57
C SER A 251 -2.00 12.87 15.23
N ARG A 252 -2.06 11.83 16.06
CA ARG A 252 -0.87 11.07 16.46
C ARG A 252 -0.42 10.21 15.29
N ILE A 253 0.83 10.36 14.87
CA ILE A 253 1.38 9.63 13.73
C ILE A 253 2.30 8.51 14.21
N PHE A 254 2.05 7.31 13.69
CA PHE A 254 2.81 6.09 13.97
C PHE A 254 3.43 5.61 12.66
N PHE A 255 4.75 5.45 12.63
CA PHE A 255 5.46 4.88 11.48
C PHE A 255 5.98 3.49 11.80
N SER A 256 5.71 2.53 10.91
CA SER A 256 6.27 1.19 10.98
C SER A 256 6.50 0.65 9.56
N PRO A 257 7.75 0.44 9.12
CA PRO A 257 8.06 0.13 7.72
C PRO A 257 7.64 -1.28 7.26
N ASP A 258 7.26 -2.17 8.19
CA ASP A 258 6.96 -3.56 7.91
C ASP A 258 5.65 -4.03 8.57
N LEU A 259 4.61 -3.17 8.56
CA LEU A 259 3.29 -3.53 9.10
C LEU A 259 2.71 -4.83 8.51
N PRO A 260 2.79 -5.12 7.19
CA PRO A 260 2.22 -6.36 6.66
C PRO A 260 2.89 -7.59 7.26
N LEU A 261 4.23 -7.57 7.34
CA LEU A 261 5.00 -8.67 7.90
C LEU A 261 4.73 -8.85 9.39
N LYS A 262 4.60 -7.75 10.14
CA LYS A 262 4.23 -7.77 11.56
C LYS A 262 2.83 -8.34 11.78
N GLY A 263 1.87 -7.99 10.92
CA GLY A 263 0.53 -8.57 10.87
C GLY A 263 0.59 -10.07 10.62
N ALA A 264 1.31 -10.50 9.59
CA ALA A 264 1.49 -11.91 9.25
C ALA A 264 2.11 -12.72 10.41
N ILE A 265 3.13 -12.19 11.09
CA ILE A 265 3.75 -12.82 12.27
C ILE A 265 2.74 -12.96 13.41
N LYS A 266 1.93 -11.92 13.66
CA LYS A 266 0.88 -11.93 14.70
C LYS A 266 -0.15 -13.03 14.40
N ILE A 267 -0.62 -13.13 13.17
CA ILE A 267 -1.59 -14.15 12.73
C ILE A 267 -0.97 -15.55 12.82
N LEU A 268 0.30 -15.72 12.43
CA LEU A 268 0.97 -17.02 12.48
C LEU A 268 1.06 -17.57 13.92
N LYS A 269 1.32 -16.68 14.88
CA LYS A 269 1.38 -16.99 16.31
C LYS A 269 0.01 -17.28 16.90
N GLU A 270 -1.01 -16.56 16.46
CA GLU A 270 -2.37 -16.66 16.96
C GLU A 270 -3.34 -16.92 15.81
N ASN A 271 -3.53 -18.21 15.48
CA ASN A 271 -4.33 -18.62 14.32
C ASN A 271 -5.81 -18.21 14.41
N SER A 272 -6.33 -17.95 15.63
CA SER A 272 -7.68 -17.39 15.83
C SER A 272 -7.87 -16.03 15.16
N LEU A 273 -6.81 -15.25 14.99
CA LEU A 273 -6.85 -13.94 14.33
C LEU A 273 -7.20 -14.03 12.84
N MET A 274 -7.08 -15.19 12.21
CA MET A 274 -7.51 -15.36 10.81
C MET A 274 -9.02 -15.14 10.65
N LYS A 275 -9.83 -15.47 11.66
CA LYS A 275 -11.26 -15.13 11.66
C LYS A 275 -11.48 -13.62 11.75
N GLU A 276 -10.64 -12.91 12.51
CA GLU A 276 -10.69 -11.45 12.55
C GLU A 276 -10.30 -10.82 11.21
N CYS A 277 -9.31 -11.39 10.50
CA CYS A 277 -8.98 -10.98 9.14
C CYS A 277 -10.16 -11.09 8.18
N LEU A 278 -10.94 -12.17 8.27
CA LEU A 278 -12.18 -12.31 7.49
C LEU A 278 -13.19 -11.21 7.84
N THR A 279 -13.45 -10.98 9.12
CA THR A 279 -14.35 -9.90 9.56
C THR A 279 -13.88 -8.52 9.09
N ILE A 280 -12.58 -8.25 9.09
CA ILE A 280 -12.00 -7.02 8.55
C ILE A 280 -12.30 -6.92 7.05
N ALA A 281 -12.04 -7.98 6.28
CA ALA A 281 -12.29 -8.00 4.84
C ALA A 281 -13.78 -7.82 4.51
N GLU A 282 -14.68 -8.43 5.28
CA GLU A 282 -16.13 -8.29 5.12
C GLU A 282 -16.63 -6.87 5.40
N LYS A 283 -16.14 -6.24 6.48
CA LYS A 283 -16.52 -4.89 6.92
C LYS A 283 -15.90 -3.75 6.10
N THR A 284 -14.90 -4.06 5.28
CA THR A 284 -14.20 -3.03 4.51
C THR A 284 -14.91 -2.78 3.19
N GLU A 285 -15.32 -1.54 2.99
CA GLU A 285 -15.84 -1.04 1.72
C GLU A 285 -14.70 -0.45 0.89
N THR A 286 -14.59 -0.84 -0.37
CA THR A 286 -13.50 -0.41 -1.26
C THR A 286 -14.00 0.50 -2.36
N PHE A 287 -13.22 1.53 -2.67
CA PHE A 287 -13.56 2.52 -3.70
C PHE A 287 -12.45 2.57 -4.75
N PHE A 288 -12.82 2.56 -6.03
CA PHE A 288 -11.88 2.79 -7.13
C PHE A 288 -11.86 4.28 -7.45
N LEU A 289 -10.82 5.00 -7.01
CA LEU A 289 -10.76 6.47 -7.13
C LEU A 289 -11.04 7.00 -8.55
N PRO A 290 -10.54 6.37 -9.63
CA PRO A 290 -10.80 6.87 -10.99
C PRO A 290 -12.29 6.86 -11.40
N GLU A 291 -13.15 6.08 -10.75
CA GLU A 291 -14.61 6.11 -10.97
C GLU A 291 -15.34 7.18 -10.16
N ILE A 292 -14.68 7.76 -9.15
CA ILE A 292 -15.27 8.81 -8.33
C ILE A 292 -15.27 10.12 -9.12
N LYS A 293 -16.46 10.68 -9.37
CA LYS A 293 -16.67 11.87 -10.21
C LYS A 293 -15.79 13.06 -9.81
N GLU A 294 -15.60 13.27 -8.51
CA GLU A 294 -14.82 14.39 -7.96
C GLU A 294 -13.30 14.14 -7.98
N PHE A 295 -12.83 12.91 -8.24
CA PHE A 295 -11.42 12.55 -8.15
C PHE A 295 -10.51 13.40 -9.05
N PRO A 296 -10.80 13.59 -10.35
CA PRO A 296 -9.91 14.37 -11.22
C PRO A 296 -9.70 15.80 -10.72
N GLN A 297 -10.76 16.46 -10.25
CA GLN A 297 -10.68 17.83 -9.75
C GLN A 297 -9.92 17.90 -8.42
N ILE A 298 -10.19 16.97 -7.50
CA ILE A 298 -9.46 16.91 -6.21
C ILE A 298 -7.98 16.64 -6.48
N PHE A 299 -7.66 15.69 -7.37
CA PHE A 299 -6.30 15.36 -7.77
C PHE A 299 -5.53 16.57 -8.30
N VAL A 300 -6.11 17.31 -9.26
CA VAL A 300 -5.48 18.51 -9.80
C VAL A 300 -5.23 19.56 -8.71
N ASN A 301 -6.18 19.74 -7.78
CA ASN A 301 -6.02 20.68 -6.68
C ASN A 301 -4.90 20.25 -5.70
N GLN A 302 -4.60 18.96 -5.63
CA GLN A 302 -3.50 18.43 -4.81
C GLN A 302 -2.15 18.41 -5.54
N ILE A 303 -2.02 18.84 -6.80
CA ILE A 303 -0.73 18.87 -7.52
C ILE A 303 0.26 19.89 -6.92
N PRO A 304 -0.11 21.16 -6.71
CA PRO A 304 0.80 22.15 -6.14
C PRO A 304 1.26 21.77 -4.73
N PHE A 305 2.47 22.18 -4.35
CA PHE A 305 2.93 22.07 -2.96
C PHE A 305 2.19 23.11 -2.07
N PRO A 306 1.85 22.77 -0.81
CA PRO A 306 1.02 23.60 0.09
C PRO A 306 1.56 24.98 0.52
#